data_AF-A0A4Y8KHQ0-F1
#
_entry.id   AF-A0A4Y8KHQ0-F1
#
_cell.length_a   1.000
_cell.length_b   1.000
_cell.length_c   1.000
_cell.angle_alpha   90.00
_cell.angle_beta   90.00
_cell.angle_gamma   90.00
#
_symmetry.space_group_name_H-M   'P 1'
#
loop_
_entity.id
_entity.type
_entity.pdbx_description
1 polymer ?
#
loop_
_entity_poly.entity_id
_entity_poly.type
_entity_poly.pdbx_seq_one_letter_code
_entity_poly.pdbx_strand_id
1 'polypeptide(L)'
;MTFTATIIAQVQRTKPDALAAIATALGTNVENPAGANAFIALPDGGRIDVEIPKFGESLPLTIDVVNVRGQAEARASAQNILDLLEQSTGWQVDHLHD
;
A
#
# COMPACT_ATOMS: atom_id res chain seq x y z
N MET A 1 -3.27 5.91 -19.26
CA MET A 1 -2.07 5.28 -18.67
C MET A 1 -2.18 5.47 -17.17
N THR A 2 -1.96 4.41 -16.39
CA THR A 2 -1.86 4.46 -14.93
C THR A 2 -0.39 4.30 -14.55
N PHE A 3 0.02 4.97 -13.48
CA PHE A 3 1.36 4.92 -12.93
C PHE A 3 1.29 4.22 -11.58
N THR A 4 2.26 3.36 -11.28
CA THR A 4 2.29 2.60 -10.03
C THR A 4 3.60 2.86 -9.33
N ALA A 5 3.56 3.05 -8.01
CA ALA A 5 4.74 3.08 -7.16
C ALA A 5 4.59 1.99 -6.10
N THR A 6 5.63 1.18 -5.90
CA THR A 6 5.57 0.00 -5.02
C THR A 6 6.37 0.27 -3.76
N ILE A 7 5.75 0.15 -2.60
CA ILE A 7 6.40 0.27 -1.29
C ILE A 7 6.72 -1.14 -0.80
N ILE A 8 7.96 -1.36 -0.36
CA ILE A 8 8.39 -2.64 0.20
C ILE A 8 8.52 -2.51 1.72
N ALA A 9 7.64 -3.19 2.46
CA ALA A 9 7.61 -3.18 3.93
C ALA A 9 8.01 -4.55 4.51
N GLN A 10 8.99 -4.57 5.40
CA GLN A 10 9.49 -5.78 6.07
C GLN A 10 8.59 -6.16 7.26
N VAL A 11 7.31 -6.44 6.97
CA VAL A 11 6.31 -6.76 7.99
C VAL A 11 5.63 -8.10 7.74
N GLN A 12 5.52 -8.92 8.79
CA GLN A 12 4.84 -10.21 8.77
C GLN A 12 3.35 -9.99 9.03
N ARG A 13 2.63 -9.45 8.05
CA ARG A 13 1.19 -9.13 8.11
C ARG A 13 0.44 -9.78 6.96
N THR A 14 -0.83 -10.09 7.18
CA THR A 14 -1.70 -10.59 6.10
C THR A 14 -2.24 -9.41 5.28
N LYS A 15 -2.60 -9.62 4.01
CA LYS A 15 -3.20 -8.60 3.12
C LYS A 15 -4.35 -7.82 3.76
N PRO A 16 -5.39 -8.48 4.33
CA PRO A 16 -6.50 -7.74 4.92
C PRO A 16 -6.07 -6.92 6.14
N ASP A 17 -5.12 -7.43 6.93
CA ASP A 17 -4.62 -6.72 8.10
C ASP A 17 -3.75 -5.51 7.71
N ALA A 18 -2.89 -5.67 6.70
CA ALA A 18 -2.10 -4.58 6.15
C ALA A 18 -2.99 -3.49 5.52
N LEU A 19 -3.98 -3.88 4.72
CA LEU A 19 -4.96 -2.95 4.16
C LEU A 19 -5.76 -2.24 5.26
N ALA A 20 -6.17 -2.95 6.30
CA ALA A 20 -6.88 -2.33 7.43
C ALA A 20 -6.00 -1.30 8.16
N ALA A 21 -4.71 -1.59 8.34
CA ALA A 21 -3.76 -0.66 8.94
C ALA A 21 -3.57 0.60 8.08
N ILE A 22 -3.37 0.43 6.77
CA ILE A 22 -3.25 1.54 5.81
C ILE A 22 -4.54 2.37 5.77
N ALA A 23 -5.69 1.72 5.69
CA ALA A 23 -6.99 2.39 5.64
C ALA A 23 -7.24 3.19 6.93
N THR A 24 -6.93 2.60 8.09
CA THR A 24 -7.02 3.28 9.40
C THR A 24 -6.14 4.51 9.45
N ALA A 25 -4.88 4.39 9.00
CA ALA A 25 -3.93 5.49 9.00
C ALA A 25 -4.39 6.62 8.06
N LEU A 26 -4.93 6.27 6.89
CA LEU A 26 -5.47 7.22 5.91
C LEU A 26 -6.86 7.77 6.28
N GLY A 27 -7.49 7.26 7.33
CA GLY A 27 -8.88 7.61 7.69
C GLY A 27 -9.90 7.23 6.61
N THR A 28 -9.62 6.19 5.84
CA THR A 28 -10.45 5.69 4.73
C THR A 28 -10.91 4.26 4.99
N ASN A 29 -11.72 3.71 4.08
CA ASN A 29 -12.18 2.33 4.15
C ASN A 29 -11.51 1.48 3.08
N VAL A 30 -11.36 0.19 3.38
CA VAL A 30 -10.94 -0.83 2.40
C VAL A 30 -12.16 -1.21 1.57
N GLU A 31 -12.03 -1.10 0.26
CA GLU A 31 -13.01 -1.61 -0.70
C GLU A 31 -12.81 -3.12 -0.85
N ASN A 32 -13.92 -3.88 -0.84
CA ASN A 32 -13.93 -5.34 -0.98
C ASN A 32 -12.99 -6.09 0.00
N PRO A 33 -13.05 -5.83 1.32
CA PRO A 33 -12.08 -6.37 2.29
C PRO A 33 -12.09 -7.90 2.42
N ALA A 34 -13.20 -8.54 2.06
CA ALA A 34 -13.35 -10.00 2.06
C ALA A 34 -13.00 -10.65 0.70
N GLY A 35 -12.75 -9.85 -0.33
CA GLY A 35 -12.44 -10.32 -1.67
C GLY A 35 -10.94 -10.42 -1.94
N ALA A 36 -10.56 -11.24 -2.92
CA ALA A 36 -9.17 -11.33 -3.39
C ALA A 36 -8.64 -9.98 -3.95
N ASN A 37 -9.56 -9.13 -4.40
CA ASN A 37 -9.31 -7.80 -4.95
C ASN A 37 -9.64 -6.70 -3.92
N ALA A 38 -9.20 -6.87 -2.67
CA ALA A 38 -9.30 -5.80 -1.68
C ALA A 38 -8.32 -4.67 -2.03
N PHE A 39 -8.83 -3.44 -2.10
CA PHE A 39 -8.04 -2.23 -2.44
C PHE A 39 -8.54 -1.03 -1.63
N ILE A 40 -7.77 0.05 -1.60
CA ILE A 40 -8.20 1.32 -1.00
C ILE A 40 -8.31 2.35 -2.11
N ALA A 41 -9.46 3.01 -2.23
CA ALA A 41 -9.63 4.10 -3.19
C ALA A 41 -8.99 5.38 -2.66
N LEU A 42 -8.15 6.02 -3.48
CA LEU A 42 -7.59 7.34 -3.19
C LEU A 42 -8.49 8.44 -3.78
N PRO A 43 -8.61 9.59 -3.10
CA PRO A 43 -9.46 10.70 -3.56
C PRO A 43 -9.03 11.26 -4.93
N ASP A 44 -7.74 11.14 -5.28
CA ASP A 44 -7.19 11.55 -6.58
C ASP A 44 -7.53 10.62 -7.76
N GLY A 45 -8.42 9.64 -7.54
CA GLY A 45 -8.75 8.61 -8.54
C GLY A 45 -7.70 7.51 -8.65
N GLY A 46 -6.75 7.48 -7.72
CA GLY A 46 -5.80 6.39 -7.54
C GLY A 46 -6.39 5.24 -6.73
N ARG A 47 -5.63 4.16 -6.60
CA ARG A 47 -5.94 3.06 -5.69
C ARG A 47 -4.68 2.49 -5.07
N ILE A 48 -4.83 1.90 -3.89
CA ILE A 48 -3.76 1.17 -3.22
C ILE A 48 -4.15 -0.30 -3.19
N ASP A 49 -3.25 -1.13 -3.69
CA ASP A 49 -3.34 -2.57 -3.65
C ASP A 49 -2.22 -3.11 -2.78
N VAL A 50 -2.48 -4.18 -2.02
CA VAL A 50 -1.46 -4.88 -1.24
C VAL A 50 -1.27 -6.27 -1.83
N GLU A 51 -0.03 -6.60 -2.17
CA GLU A 51 0.38 -7.92 -2.61
C GLU A 51 1.20 -8.58 -1.50
N ILE A 52 0.79 -9.79 -1.11
CA ILE A 52 1.58 -10.63 -0.19
C ILE A 52 2.39 -11.59 -1.06
N PRO A 53 3.68 -11.79 -0.78
CA PRO A 53 4.43 -12.88 -1.39
C PRO A 53 3.73 -14.22 -1.13
N LYS A 54 3.81 -15.12 -2.12
CA LYS A 54 3.22 -16.45 -2.02
C LYS A 54 3.94 -17.25 -0.91
N PHE A 55 3.17 -18.08 -0.20
CA PHE A 55 3.63 -18.88 0.94
C PHE A 55 4.96 -19.61 0.68
N GLY A 56 5.97 -19.31 1.49
CA GLY A 56 7.26 -20.05 1.50
C GLY A 56 8.50 -19.17 1.64
N GLU A 57 8.40 -17.89 1.31
CA GLU A 57 9.52 -16.97 1.39
C GLU A 57 9.24 -15.91 2.47
N SER A 58 10.20 -15.64 3.36
CA SER A 58 10.15 -14.53 4.32
C SER A 58 10.35 -13.18 3.61
N LEU A 59 9.63 -12.97 2.51
CA LEU A 59 9.72 -11.78 1.69
C LEU A 59 8.89 -10.65 2.31
N PRO A 60 9.32 -9.40 2.10
CA PRO A 60 8.57 -8.23 2.52
C PRO A 60 7.22 -8.15 1.82
N LEU A 61 6.28 -7.47 2.47
CA LEU A 61 4.98 -7.11 1.95
C LEU A 61 5.13 -5.96 0.95
N THR A 62 4.46 -6.05 -0.20
CA THR A 62 4.51 -5.03 -1.24
C THR A 62 3.18 -4.28 -1.31
N ILE A 63 3.24 -2.95 -1.34
CA ILE A 63 2.08 -2.07 -1.40
C ILE A 63 2.17 -1.29 -2.72
N ASP A 64 1.29 -1.58 -3.65
CA ASP A 64 1.23 -0.90 -4.95
C ASP A 64 0.28 0.29 -4.88
N VAL A 65 0.81 1.47 -5.14
CA VAL A 65 0.06 2.72 -5.15
C VAL A 65 -0.10 3.17 -6.59
N VAL A 66 -1.31 3.04 -7.11
CA VAL A 66 -1.66 3.38 -8.48
C VAL A 66 -2.23 4.79 -8.53
N ASN A 67 -1.74 5.62 -9.45
CA ASN A 67 -2.23 6.97 -9.70
C ASN A 67 -2.43 7.21 -11.21
N VAL A 68 -3.47 7.96 -11.58
CA VAL A 68 -3.79 8.32 -12.97
C VAL A 68 -3.12 9.61 -13.45
N ARG A 69 -2.62 10.43 -12.51
CA ARG A 69 -2.11 11.79 -12.77
C ARG A 69 -0.65 11.81 -13.24
N GLY A 70 0.17 10.87 -12.79
CA GLY A 70 1.60 10.81 -13.14
C GLY A 70 2.41 9.91 -12.21
N GLN A 71 3.63 9.56 -12.62
CA GLN A 71 4.57 8.76 -11.81
C GLN A 71 5.06 9.51 -10.57
N ALA A 72 5.35 10.81 -10.71
CA ALA A 72 5.70 11.67 -9.58
C ALA A 72 4.59 11.73 -8.52
N GLU A 73 3.32 11.77 -8.95
CA GLU A 73 2.17 11.77 -8.06
C GLU A 73 1.98 10.40 -7.39
N ALA A 74 2.13 9.30 -8.13
CA ALA A 74 2.12 7.95 -7.56
C ALA A 74 3.20 7.80 -6.48
N ARG A 75 4.41 8.28 -6.77
CA ARG A 75 5.55 8.27 -5.85
C ARG A 75 5.31 9.14 -4.62
N ALA A 76 4.75 10.34 -4.80
CA ALA A 76 4.41 11.23 -3.69
C ALA A 76 3.32 10.63 -2.78
N SER A 77 2.26 10.05 -3.37
CA SER A 77 1.24 9.33 -2.62
C SER A 77 1.83 8.15 -1.86
N ALA A 78 2.69 7.36 -2.51
CA ALA A 78 3.35 6.22 -1.89
C ALA A 78 4.29 6.63 -0.75
N GLN A 79 5.06 7.70 -0.93
CA GLN A 79 5.93 8.25 0.11
C GLN A 79 5.12 8.77 1.31
N ASN A 80 3.98 9.42 1.07
CA ASN A 80 3.10 9.87 2.14
C ASN A 80 2.49 8.70 2.93
N ILE A 81 2.07 7.63 2.24
CA ILE A 81 1.59 6.40 2.88
C ILE A 81 2.71 5.74 3.69
N LEU A 82 3.92 5.69 3.15
CA LEU A 82 5.10 5.15 3.82
C LEU A 82 5.36 5.89 5.14
N ASP A 83 5.48 7.21 5.11
CA ASP A 83 5.74 8.04 6.29
C ASP A 83 4.63 7.89 7.34
N LEU A 84 3.38 7.87 6.89
CA LEU A 84 2.21 7.65 7.73
C LEU A 84 2.21 6.28 8.40
N LEU A 85 2.61 5.22 7.70
CA LEU A 85 2.74 3.87 8.24
C LEU A 85 3.90 3.79 9.25
N GLU A 86 5.07 4.34 8.92
CA GLU A 86 6.19 4.40 9.86
C GLU A 86 5.79 5.10 11.17
N GLN A 87 5.05 6.21 11.09
CA GLN A 87 4.60 6.95 12.26
C GLN A 87 3.45 6.27 13.02
N SER A 88 2.47 5.70 12.32
CA SER A 88 1.24 5.18 12.92
C SER A 88 1.38 3.74 13.42
N THR A 89 2.16 2.93 12.72
CA THR A 89 2.26 1.49 12.97
C THR A 89 3.68 1.04 13.31
N GLY A 90 4.69 1.90 13.15
CA GLY A 90 6.10 1.55 13.40
C GLY A 90 6.64 0.52 12.41
N TRP A 91 6.06 0.44 11.20
CA TRP A 91 6.48 -0.53 10.20
C TRP A 91 7.90 -0.24 9.74
N GLN A 92 8.72 -1.29 9.61
CA GLN A 92 10.05 -1.18 9.01
C GLN A 92 9.87 -1.19 7.49
N VAL A 93 9.86 -0.01 6.89
CA VAL A 93 9.77 0.12 5.42
C VAL A 93 11.19 0.20 4.84
N ASP A 94 11.45 -0.61 3.82
CA ASP A 94 12.79 -0.80 3.29
C ASP A 94 13.11 0.20 2.16
N HIS A 95 12.23 0.30 1.17
CA HIS A 95 12.39 1.24 0.05
C HIS A 95 11.11 1.43 -0.77
N LEU A 96 11.07 2.55 -1.50
CA LEU A 96 10.08 2.85 -2.54
C LEU A 96 10.66 2.49 -3.92
N HIS A 97 10.02 1.57 -4.61
CA HIS A 97 10.33 1.17 -5.98
C HIS A 97 9.44 1.93 -6.99
N ASP A 98 10.02 2.31 -8.13
CA ASP A 98 9.41 3.13 -9.19
C ASP A 98 9.05 2.34 -10.44
#